data_AF-A0A239TKL6-F1
#
_entry.id   AF-A0A239TKL6-F1
#
_cell.length_a   1.000
_cell.length_b   1.000
_cell.length_c   1.000
_cell.angle_alpha   90.00
_cell.angle_beta   90.00
_cell.angle_gamma   90.00
#
_symmetry.space_group_name_H-M   'P 1'
#
loop_
_entity.id
_entity.type
_entity.pdbx_description
1 polymer ?
#
loop_
_entity_poly.entity_id
_entity_poly.type
_entity_poly.pdbx_seq_one_letter_code
_entity_poly.pdbx_strand_id
1 'polypeptide(L)'
;MSYHHLTISERIRIEVLSILGYSTRFIAKFLHRHHSTIARELSRNKIENEYISSFAHNKYLERRKNSSCSSKYNDVLSNLISEKLHENWSPEQISNALLNGKLSFKTIYNWIYIGKLKGISLKNLRHKGKRRKKETRGKFLIGNSITTRPKDVKSRKTFGH
;
A
#
# COMPACT_ATOMS: atom_id res chain seq x y z
N MET A 1 -4.15 -18.02 4.31
CA MET A 1 -4.40 -18.55 2.96
C MET A 1 -4.24 -17.42 1.95
N SER A 2 -3.36 -17.58 0.96
CA SER A 2 -3.27 -16.62 -0.15
C SER A 2 -4.43 -16.87 -1.13
N TYR A 3 -5.13 -15.81 -1.52
CA TYR A 3 -6.23 -15.88 -2.48
C TYR A 3 -5.67 -15.97 -3.89
N HIS A 4 -5.92 -17.09 -4.58
CA HIS A 4 -5.39 -17.36 -5.91
C HIS A 4 -6.51 -17.29 -6.94
N HIS A 5 -6.38 -16.37 -7.90
CA HIS A 5 -7.29 -16.29 -9.03
C HIS A 5 -7.07 -17.46 -10.00
N LEU A 6 -8.12 -17.85 -10.72
CA LEU A 6 -8.00 -18.79 -11.83
C LEU A 6 -7.14 -18.16 -12.93
N THR A 7 -6.24 -18.95 -13.48
CA THR A 7 -5.42 -18.62 -14.65
C THR A 7 -6.20 -18.81 -15.95
N ILE A 8 -5.66 -18.37 -17.08
CA ILE A 8 -6.27 -18.65 -18.39
C ILE A 8 -6.28 -20.16 -18.69
N SER A 9 -5.20 -20.87 -18.38
CA SER A 9 -5.08 -22.31 -18.61
C SER A 9 -6.08 -23.12 -17.78
N GLU A 10 -6.30 -22.74 -16.51
CA GLU A 10 -7.36 -23.34 -15.70
C GLU A 10 -8.75 -23.09 -16.29
N ARG A 11 -9.02 -21.89 -16.82
CA ARG A 11 -10.32 -21.60 -17.46
C ARG A 11 -10.55 -22.41 -18.72
N ILE A 12 -9.52 -22.61 -19.55
CA ILE A 12 -9.58 -23.48 -20.73
C ILE A 12 -9.90 -24.92 -20.31
N ARG A 13 -9.24 -25.43 -19.27
CA ARG A 13 -9.52 -26.78 -18.74
C ARG A 13 -10.95 -26.90 -18.19
N ILE A 14 -11.46 -25.86 -17.52
CA ILE A 14 -12.86 -25.83 -17.05
C ILE A 14 -13.83 -25.92 -18.22
N GLU A 15 -13.59 -25.16 -19.29
CA GLU A 15 -14.42 -25.18 -20.50
C GLU A 15 -14.44 -26.57 -21.14
N VAL A 16 -13.27 -27.13 -21.45
CA VAL A 16 -13.15 -28.46 -22.06
C VAL A 16 -13.84 -29.54 -21.23
N LEU A 17 -13.58 -29.57 -19.91
CA LEU A 17 -14.18 -30.58 -19.03
C LEU A 17 -15.69 -30.37 -18.85
N SER A 18 -16.18 -29.13 -18.91
CA SER A 18 -17.61 -28.83 -18.85
C SER A 18 -18.32 -29.30 -20.12
N ILE A 19 -17.72 -29.11 -21.29
CA ILE A 19 -18.24 -29.59 -22.59
C ILE A 19 -18.30 -31.12 -22.61
N LEU A 20 -17.29 -31.79 -22.04
CA LEU A 20 -17.25 -33.24 -21.87
C LEU A 20 -18.25 -33.78 -20.82
N GLY A 21 -19.02 -32.91 -20.14
CA GLY A 21 -20.08 -33.31 -19.21
C GLY A 21 -19.60 -33.68 -17.81
N TYR A 22 -18.36 -33.36 -17.42
CA TYR A 22 -17.87 -33.65 -16.08
C TYR A 22 -18.52 -32.77 -15.01
N SER A 23 -18.77 -33.35 -13.84
CA SER A 23 -19.33 -32.60 -12.71
C SER A 23 -18.35 -31.54 -12.17
N THR A 24 -18.89 -30.47 -11.59
CA THR A 24 -18.10 -29.40 -10.96
C THR A 24 -17.17 -29.92 -9.86
N ARG A 25 -17.57 -30.97 -9.13
CA ARG A 25 -16.75 -31.64 -8.10
C ARG A 25 -15.54 -32.36 -8.72
N PHE A 26 -15.74 -33.02 -9.87
CA PHE A 26 -14.66 -33.68 -10.59
C PHE A 26 -13.63 -32.65 -11.08
N ILE A 27 -14.10 -31.60 -11.77
CA ILE A 27 -13.25 -30.52 -12.30
C ILE A 27 -12.42 -29.88 -11.18
N ALA A 28 -13.05 -29.63 -10.03
CA ALA A 28 -12.39 -29.04 -8.88
C ALA A 28 -11.28 -29.94 -8.31
N LYS A 29 -11.52 -31.26 -8.19
CA LYS A 29 -10.51 -32.22 -7.77
C LYS A 29 -9.35 -32.29 -8.77
N PHE A 30 -9.65 -32.28 -10.06
CA PHE A 30 -8.66 -32.30 -11.14
C PHE A 30 -7.77 -31.05 -11.16
N LEU A 31 -8.34 -29.87 -10.91
CA LEU A 31 -7.61 -28.59 -10.87
C LEU A 31 -7.01 -28.26 -9.49
N HIS A 32 -7.20 -29.12 -8.49
CA HIS A 32 -6.84 -28.86 -7.10
C HIS A 32 -7.44 -27.54 -6.57
N ARG A 33 -8.69 -27.26 -6.94
CA ARG A 33 -9.46 -26.09 -6.51
C ARG A 33 -10.67 -26.52 -5.68
N HIS A 34 -11.24 -25.56 -4.95
CA HIS A 34 -12.51 -25.80 -4.25
C HIS A 34 -13.67 -25.88 -5.25
N HIS A 35 -14.61 -26.81 -5.04
CA HIS A 35 -15.75 -27.00 -5.95
C HIS A 35 -16.61 -25.74 -6.11
N SER A 36 -16.76 -24.95 -5.05
CA SER A 36 -17.49 -23.67 -5.13
C SER A 36 -16.79 -22.65 -6.03
N THR A 37 -15.47 -22.70 -6.18
CA THR A 37 -14.73 -21.81 -7.09
C THR A 37 -15.12 -22.09 -8.53
N ILE A 38 -15.14 -23.38 -8.91
CA ILE A 38 -15.54 -23.81 -10.26
C ILE A 38 -17.02 -23.50 -10.51
N ALA A 39 -17.90 -23.80 -9.54
CA ALA A 39 -19.32 -23.52 -9.67
C ALA A 39 -19.62 -22.01 -9.85
N ARG A 40 -18.92 -21.14 -9.10
CA ARG A 40 -19.05 -19.68 -9.24
C ARG A 40 -18.48 -19.16 -10.55
N GLU A 41 -17.38 -19.74 -11.03
CA GLU A 41 -16.79 -19.34 -12.32
C GLU A 41 -17.75 -19.66 -13.48
N LEU A 42 -18.31 -20.87 -13.50
CA LEU A 42 -19.29 -21.30 -14.49
C LEU A 42 -20.58 -20.49 -14.41
N SER A 43 -21.10 -20.20 -13.22
CA SER A 43 -22.35 -19.42 -13.10
C SER A 43 -22.18 -17.95 -13.48
N ARG A 44 -21.03 -17.34 -13.17
CA ARG A 44 -20.79 -15.90 -13.35
C ARG A 44 -20.43 -15.50 -14.79
N ASN A 45 -19.88 -16.42 -15.58
CA ASN A 45 -19.33 -16.12 -16.91
C ASN A 45 -20.03 -16.89 -18.04
N LYS A 46 -21.27 -17.35 -17.84
CA LYS A 46 -22.11 -17.92 -18.90
C LYS A 46 -22.58 -16.85 -19.89
N ILE A 47 -22.57 -17.19 -21.18
CA ILE A 47 -23.20 -16.46 -22.28
C ILE A 47 -24.15 -17.45 -22.95
N GLU A 48 -25.43 -17.11 -23.08
CA GLU A 48 -26.40 -17.95 -23.82
C GLU A 48 -26.36 -19.44 -23.41
N ASN A 49 -26.23 -19.69 -22.10
CA ASN A 49 -26.04 -21.00 -21.44
C ASN A 49 -24.70 -21.70 -21.63
N GLU A 50 -23.81 -21.20 -22.47
CA GLU A 50 -22.47 -21.75 -22.69
C GLU A 50 -21.41 -21.02 -21.85
N TYR A 51 -20.35 -21.74 -21.50
CA TYR A 51 -19.19 -21.18 -20.81
C TYR A 51 -18.01 -21.12 -21.79
N ILE A 52 -17.56 -19.91 -22.09
CA ILE A 52 -16.43 -19.66 -22.99
C ILE A 52 -15.23 -19.15 -22.18
N SER A 53 -14.10 -19.87 -22.24
CA SER A 53 -12.94 -19.57 -21.38
C SER A 53 -12.28 -18.23 -21.68
N SER A 54 -12.16 -17.88 -22.97
CA SER A 54 -11.58 -16.62 -23.45
C SER A 54 -12.38 -15.41 -22.96
N PHE A 55 -13.71 -15.50 -23.06
CA PHE A 55 -14.63 -14.48 -22.57
C PHE A 55 -14.57 -14.33 -21.04
N ALA A 56 -14.58 -15.45 -20.30
CA ALA A 56 -14.46 -15.44 -18.86
C ALA A 56 -13.16 -14.78 -18.39
N HIS A 57 -12.05 -15.03 -19.11
CA HIS A 57 -10.78 -14.38 -18.83
C HIS A 57 -10.81 -12.87 -19.12
N ASN A 58 -11.35 -12.45 -20.25
CA ASN A 58 -11.51 -11.03 -20.58
C ASN A 58 -12.37 -10.30 -19.54
N LYS A 59 -13.51 -10.88 -19.13
CA LYS A 59 -14.31 -10.34 -18.03
C LYS A 59 -13.56 -10.27 -16.71
N TYR A 60 -12.69 -11.24 -16.41
CA TYR A 60 -11.83 -11.18 -15.25
C TYR A 60 -10.85 -10.01 -15.33
N LEU A 61 -10.19 -9.80 -16.49
CA LEU A 61 -9.27 -8.67 -16.69
C LEU A 61 -9.97 -7.32 -16.54
N GLU A 62 -11.15 -7.15 -17.13
CA GLU A 62 -11.97 -5.94 -16.98
C GLU A 62 -12.33 -5.67 -15.52
N ARG A 63 -12.86 -6.68 -14.80
CA ARG A 63 -13.16 -6.55 -13.37
C ARG A 63 -11.91 -6.24 -12.56
N ARG A 64 -10.76 -6.84 -12.90
CA ARG A 64 -9.49 -6.61 -12.20
C ARG A 64 -9.01 -5.18 -12.41
N LYS A 65 -9.08 -4.66 -13.64
CA LYS A 65 -8.77 -3.26 -13.96
C LYS A 65 -9.67 -2.29 -13.18
N ASN A 66 -10.95 -2.63 -13.05
CA ASN A 66 -11.93 -1.80 -12.33
C ASN A 66 -11.92 -2.01 -10.80
N SER A 67 -11.20 -3.01 -10.29
CA SER A 67 -11.11 -3.30 -8.85
C SER A 67 -10.17 -2.35 -8.10
N SER A 68 -9.25 -1.69 -8.81
CA SER A 68 -8.41 -0.65 -8.23
C SER A 68 -9.17 0.67 -8.17
N CYS A 69 -9.00 1.41 -7.07
CA CYS A 69 -9.50 2.78 -6.96
C CYS A 69 -9.00 3.61 -8.15
N SER A 70 -9.90 4.36 -8.78
CA SER A 70 -9.54 5.25 -9.89
C SER A 70 -8.47 6.23 -9.43
N SER A 71 -7.42 6.37 -10.25
CA SER A 71 -6.34 7.29 -9.94
C SER A 71 -6.87 8.72 -9.96
N LYS A 72 -6.67 9.48 -8.88
CA LYS A 72 -6.96 10.93 -8.81
C LYS A 72 -5.98 11.78 -9.64
N TYR A 73 -5.09 11.14 -10.39
CA TYR A 73 -4.07 11.80 -11.20
C TYR A 73 -4.71 12.40 -12.46
N ASN A 74 -4.43 13.67 -12.70
CA ASN A 74 -4.84 14.43 -13.86
C ASN A 74 -3.66 15.34 -14.25
N ASP A 75 -3.32 15.45 -15.52
CA ASP A 75 -2.18 16.24 -15.98
C ASP A 75 -2.29 17.73 -15.64
N VAL A 76 -3.50 18.29 -15.67
CA VAL A 76 -3.73 19.68 -15.24
C VAL A 76 -3.37 19.84 -13.76
N LEU A 77 -3.79 18.86 -12.95
CA LEU A 77 -3.59 18.87 -11.52
C LEU A 77 -2.12 18.58 -11.16
N SER A 78 -1.46 17.67 -11.87
CA SER A 78 -0.05 17.36 -11.65
C SER A 78 0.83 18.55 -12.03
N ASN A 79 0.53 19.27 -13.12
CA ASN A 79 1.23 20.49 -13.50
C ASN A 79 1.07 21.60 -12.45
N LEU A 80 -0.15 21.82 -11.95
CA LEU A 80 -0.41 22.80 -10.88
C LEU A 80 0.34 22.47 -9.59
N ILE A 81 0.33 21.20 -9.17
CA ILE A 81 1.14 20.76 -8.01
C ILE A 81 2.62 21.01 -8.29
N SER A 82 3.06 20.73 -9.52
CA SER A 82 4.46 20.86 -9.90
C SER A 82 4.97 22.28 -9.80
N GLU A 83 4.23 23.20 -10.39
CA GLU A 83 4.49 24.64 -10.32
C GLU A 83 4.60 25.12 -8.87
N LYS A 84 3.66 24.73 -8.01
CA LYS A 84 3.66 25.14 -6.59
C LYS A 84 4.81 24.55 -5.79
N LEU A 85 5.22 23.33 -6.10
CA LEU A 85 6.40 22.72 -5.49
C LEU A 85 7.69 23.46 -5.93
N HIS A 86 7.77 23.95 -7.17
CA HIS A 86 8.88 24.80 -7.61
C HIS A 86 8.89 26.18 -6.90
N GLU A 87 7.72 26.71 -6.54
CA GLU A 87 7.58 27.90 -5.68
C GLU A 87 7.89 27.62 -4.19
N ASN A 88 8.41 26.44 -3.83
CA ASN A 88 8.70 26.01 -2.46
C ASN A 88 7.46 25.87 -1.54
N TRP A 89 6.27 25.64 -2.10
CA TRP A 89 5.11 25.28 -1.27
C TRP A 89 5.29 23.87 -0.72
N SER A 90 4.77 23.62 0.48
CA SER A 90 4.70 22.24 1.01
C SER A 90 3.49 21.49 0.48
N PRO A 91 3.55 20.14 0.33
CA PRO A 91 2.39 19.33 -0.03
C PRO A 91 1.15 19.55 0.87
N GLU A 92 1.37 19.85 2.15
CA GLU A 92 0.33 20.22 3.12
C GLU A 92 -0.37 21.53 2.73
N GLN A 93 0.39 22.57 2.36
CA GLN A 93 -0.15 23.84 1.89
C GLN A 93 -0.90 23.69 0.57
N ILE A 94 -0.36 22.93 -0.38
CA ILE A 94 -1.02 22.69 -1.67
C ILE A 94 -2.36 21.97 -1.44
N SER A 95 -2.37 20.94 -0.60
CA SER A 95 -3.58 20.19 -0.27
C SER A 95 -4.65 21.04 0.43
N ASN A 96 -4.25 21.88 1.40
CA ASN A 96 -5.15 22.65 2.25
C ASN A 96 -5.48 24.07 1.77
N ALA A 97 -4.81 24.59 0.74
CA ALA A 97 -5.09 25.92 0.21
C ALA A 97 -5.70 25.85 -1.20
N LEU A 98 -5.18 24.96 -2.06
CA LEU A 98 -5.58 24.88 -3.47
C LEU A 98 -6.51 23.71 -3.76
N LEU A 99 -6.34 22.59 -3.04
CA LEU A 99 -7.01 21.33 -3.33
C LEU A 99 -8.00 20.90 -2.25
N ASN A 100 -8.53 21.84 -1.46
CA ASN A 100 -9.46 21.62 -0.32
C ASN A 100 -10.39 20.41 -0.52
N GLY A 101 -10.04 19.28 0.10
CA GLY A 101 -10.80 18.01 0.05
C GLY A 101 -10.70 17.20 -1.25
N LYS A 102 -10.20 17.77 -2.36
CA LYS A 102 -10.00 17.07 -3.65
C LYS A 102 -8.84 16.08 -3.57
N LEU A 103 -7.71 16.50 -3.01
CA LEU A 103 -6.50 15.68 -2.90
C LEU A 103 -5.87 15.80 -1.51
N SER A 104 -5.52 14.66 -0.90
CA SER A 104 -4.79 14.64 0.36
C SER A 104 -3.28 14.89 0.13
N PHE A 105 -2.61 15.56 1.05
CA PHE A 105 -1.16 15.77 1.00
C PHE A 105 -0.38 14.44 0.94
N LYS A 106 -0.90 13.37 1.54
CA LYS A 106 -0.30 12.02 1.47
C LYS A 106 -0.28 11.48 0.04
N THR A 107 -1.30 11.79 -0.75
CA THR A 107 -1.34 11.44 -2.19
C THR A 107 -0.27 12.18 -2.98
N ILE A 108 -0.05 13.46 -2.68
CA ILE A 108 1.03 14.26 -3.30
C ILE A 108 2.39 13.65 -2.98
N TYR A 109 2.67 13.32 -1.71
CA TYR A 109 3.91 12.64 -1.34
C TYR A 109 4.08 11.30 -2.07
N ASN A 110 3.02 10.50 -2.17
CA ASN A 110 3.07 9.24 -2.91
C ASN A 110 3.44 9.44 -4.38
N TRP A 111 2.90 10.49 -5.03
CA TRP A 111 3.25 10.81 -6.42
C TRP A 111 4.70 11.26 -6.56
N ILE A 112 5.25 11.99 -5.59
CA ILE A 112 6.68 12.33 -5.57
C ILE A 112 7.53 11.07 -5.43
N TYR A 113 7.19 10.16 -4.50
CA TYR A 113 7.99 8.94 -4.27
C TYR A 113 7.99 7.98 -5.46
N ILE A 114 6.85 7.83 -6.14
CA ILE A 114 6.74 6.97 -7.33
C ILE A 114 7.29 7.67 -8.59
N GLY A 115 7.66 8.96 -8.50
CA GLY A 115 8.17 9.72 -9.65
C GLY A 115 7.10 10.06 -10.68
N LYS A 116 5.83 10.16 -10.27
CA LYS A 116 4.71 10.54 -11.16
C LYS A 116 4.72 12.02 -11.55
N LEU A 117 5.34 12.88 -10.74
CA LEU A 117 5.46 14.30 -11.03
C LEU A 117 6.79 14.56 -11.77
N LYS A 118 6.70 14.97 -13.05
CA LYS A 118 7.87 15.22 -13.89
C LYS A 118 8.68 16.41 -13.36
N GLY A 119 10.01 16.26 -13.27
CA GLY A 119 10.90 17.34 -12.84
C GLY A 119 10.92 17.60 -11.33
N ILE A 120 10.23 16.78 -10.53
CA ILE A 120 10.13 16.96 -9.08
C ILE A 120 10.84 15.84 -8.36
N SER A 121 11.65 16.25 -7.40
CA SER A 121 12.33 15.38 -6.47
C SER A 121 12.09 15.86 -5.04
N LEU A 122 12.54 15.08 -4.06
CA LEU A 122 12.52 15.49 -2.65
C LEU A 122 13.33 16.77 -2.37
N LYS A 123 14.21 17.19 -3.29
CA LYS A 123 14.98 18.44 -3.18
C LYS A 123 14.10 19.68 -3.40
N ASN A 124 13.00 19.55 -4.13
CA ASN A 124 12.04 20.63 -4.38
C ASN A 124 11.13 20.88 -3.16
N LEU A 125 11.14 19.97 -2.18
CA LEU A 125 10.34 20.14 -0.97
C LEU A 125 10.99 21.15 -0.03
N ARG A 126 10.17 22.06 0.49
CA ARG A 126 10.59 22.98 1.54
C ARG A 126 11.08 22.21 2.77
N HIS A 127 12.34 22.40 3.14
CA HIS A 127 12.85 21.88 4.40
C HIS A 127 12.27 22.68 5.58
N LYS A 128 11.66 22.00 6.55
CA LYS A 128 11.19 22.64 7.79
C LYS A 128 12.35 22.84 8.79
N GLY A 129 12.42 24.06 9.33
CA GLY A 129 13.12 24.39 10.59
C GLY A 129 14.65 24.39 10.54
N LYS A 130 15.26 24.96 11.59
CA LYS A 130 16.68 24.76 11.88
C LYS A 130 16.86 23.32 12.36
N ARG A 131 17.62 22.51 11.61
CA ARG A 131 18.03 21.18 12.09
C ARG A 131 18.88 21.40 13.34
N ARG A 132 18.45 20.82 14.48
CA ARG A 132 19.26 20.87 15.70
C ARG A 132 20.61 20.20 15.38
N LYS A 133 21.70 20.93 15.60
CA LYS A 133 23.04 20.35 15.51
C LYS A 133 23.14 19.27 16.58
N LYS A 134 23.78 18.14 16.25
CA LYS A 134 24.06 17.07 17.22
C LYS A 134 24.89 17.68 18.36
N GLU A 135 24.42 17.51 19.59
CA GLU A 135 25.10 18.03 20.79
C GLU A 135 26.47 17.34 20.93
N THR A 136 27.55 18.11 20.93
CA THR A 136 28.94 17.61 20.97
C THR A 136 29.61 17.80 22.32
N ARG A 137 28.97 18.50 23.28
CA ARG A 137 29.56 18.84 24.58
C ARG A 137 29.72 17.65 25.56
N GLY A 138 29.36 16.44 25.15
CA GLY A 138 29.45 15.24 25.99
C GLY A 138 28.38 15.17 27.07
N LYS A 139 28.47 14.16 27.95
CA LYS A 139 27.61 14.04 29.14
C LYS A 139 28.35 14.66 30.33
N PHE A 140 27.68 15.50 31.11
CA PHE A 140 28.23 15.98 32.38
C PHE A 140 28.39 14.79 33.35
N LEU A 141 29.63 14.49 33.76
CA LEU A 141 29.92 13.56 34.85
C LEU A 141 29.82 14.29 36.20
N ILE A 142 28.72 15.01 36.43
CA ILE A 142 28.49 15.67 37.72
C ILE A 142 27.90 14.64 38.66
N GLY A 143 28.75 14.15 39.56
CA GLY A 143 28.38 13.23 40.63
C GLY A 143 29.39 12.12 40.86
N ASN A 144 29.47 11.68 42.10
CA ASN A 144 30.18 10.48 42.48
C ASN A 144 29.44 9.25 41.91
N SER A 145 30.17 8.29 41.34
CA SER A 145 29.58 7.02 40.89
C SER A 145 28.87 6.32 42.04
N ILE A 146 27.76 5.61 41.77
CA ILE A 146 27.07 4.78 42.77
C ILE A 146 28.02 3.79 43.46
N THR A 147 29.11 3.41 42.80
CA THR A 147 30.15 2.54 43.36
C THR A 147 30.93 3.17 44.51
N THR A 148 31.06 4.50 44.56
CA THR A 148 31.82 5.21 45.60
C THR A 148 30.96 5.61 46.82
N ARG A 149 29.71 5.17 46.90
CA ARG A 149 28.85 5.46 48.07
C ARG A 149 29.37 4.78 49.35
N PRO A 150 29.25 5.44 50.52
CA PRO A 150 29.61 4.83 51.80
C PRO A 150 28.80 3.55 52.06
N LYS A 151 29.43 2.58 52.73
CA LYS A 151 28.81 1.27 53.02
C LYS A 151 27.56 1.40 53.89
N ASP A 152 27.53 2.38 54.79
CA ASP A 152 26.47 2.57 55.77
C ASP A 152 25.12 2.85 55.11
N VAL A 153 25.13 3.55 53.95
CA VAL A 153 23.95 3.82 53.11
C VAL A 153 23.29 2.54 52.59
N LYS A 154 24.04 1.42 52.44
CA LYS A 154 23.44 0.14 52.02
C LYS A 154 22.48 -0.42 53.06
N SER A 155 22.73 -0.14 54.34
CA SER A 155 22.03 -0.76 55.45
C SER A 155 20.66 -0.12 55.75
N ARG A 156 20.42 1.12 55.27
CA ARG A 156 19.18 1.90 55.50
C ARG A 156 18.73 1.95 56.97
N LYS A 157 19.69 1.94 57.90
CA LYS A 157 19.42 1.92 59.35
C LYS A 157 19.22 3.31 59.96
N THR A 158 19.57 4.37 59.23
CA THR A 158 19.51 5.76 59.70
C THR A 158 18.49 6.54 58.90
N PHE A 159 17.73 7.40 59.57
CA PHE A 159 16.80 8.33 58.91
C PHE A 159 17.57 9.22 57.90
N GLY A 160 17.17 9.19 56.63
CA GLY A 160 17.86 9.88 55.53
C GLY A 160 18.55 8.96 54.51
N HIS A 161 18.50 7.63 54.67
CA HIS A 161 18.99 6.62 53.72
C HIS A 161 18.00 5.48 53.45
#